data_AF-A0A8X7BDN4-F1
#
_entry.id   AF-A0A8X7BDN4-F1
#
_cell.length_a   1.000
_cell.length_b   1.000
_cell.length_c   1.000
_cell.angle_alpha   90.00
_cell.angle_beta   90.00
_cell.angle_gamma   90.00
#
_symmetry.space_group_name_H-M   'P 1'
#
loop_
_entity.id
_entity.type
_entity.pdbx_description
1 polymer ?
#
loop_
_entity_poly.entity_id
_entity_poly.type
_entity_poly.pdbx_seq_one_letter_code
_entity_poly.pdbx_strand_id
1 'polypeptide(L)'
;MNTHLLNPVSMKTIQREPHTANIHGRVAIGKPLVSGRNAAKRLQRCRDHLNWTQLQWEQVNWSDESSYTVFQTTGRVFVWRTPTEAFHVDCLVPTVKHMEGVLLFPGERRVFQDDNAPVHTSRCVQTWLHEHDDEVEHLTWCPQSPDLNIIEPLWGYLENKVRVRFPPPRTLFELETVLHEEWVKIPMNFVQDLYFSIPRRMEAVIQAKGGPTPY
;
A
#
# COMPACT_ATOMS: atom_id res chain seq x y z
N MET A 1 -8.97 -9.31 35.73
CA MET A 1 -8.12 -9.92 36.77
C MET A 1 -8.20 -11.43 36.60
N ASN A 2 -7.07 -12.12 36.61
CA ASN A 2 -6.97 -13.56 36.34
C ASN A 2 -7.38 -14.38 37.58
N THR A 3 -8.65 -14.26 37.99
CA THR A 3 -9.21 -14.86 39.21
C THR A 3 -9.33 -16.38 39.17
N HIS A 4 -9.08 -16.99 38.01
CA HIS A 4 -9.12 -18.44 37.76
C HIS A 4 -7.76 -19.14 37.94
N LEU A 5 -6.68 -18.39 38.20
CA LEU A 5 -5.34 -18.96 38.39
C LEU A 5 -5.03 -19.17 39.87
N LEU A 6 -4.42 -20.31 40.21
CA LEU A 6 -4.01 -20.69 41.58
C LEU A 6 -3.04 -19.69 42.23
N ASN A 7 -2.30 -18.93 41.43
CA ASN A 7 -1.45 -17.83 41.87
C ASN A 7 -1.75 -16.58 41.02
N PRO A 8 -2.53 -15.60 41.52
CA PRO A 8 -2.84 -14.40 40.77
C PRO A 8 -1.57 -13.54 40.61
N VAL A 9 -1.09 -13.45 39.37
CA VAL A 9 0.08 -12.66 39.00
C VAL A 9 -0.33 -11.20 38.75
N SER A 10 0.45 -10.24 39.26
CA SER A 10 0.17 -8.82 39.05
C SER A 10 0.36 -8.42 37.58
N MET A 11 -0.42 -7.46 37.09
CA MET A 11 -0.23 -6.91 35.72
C MET A 11 1.19 -6.37 35.50
N LYS A 12 1.85 -5.83 36.53
CA LYS A 12 3.24 -5.37 36.45
C LYS A 12 4.21 -6.53 36.22
N THR A 13 3.95 -7.68 36.86
CA THR A 13 4.74 -8.89 36.67
C THR A 13 4.50 -9.48 35.27
N ILE A 14 3.24 -9.53 34.82
CA ILE A 14 2.87 -9.96 33.47
C ILE A 14 3.50 -9.07 32.39
N GLN A 15 3.66 -7.76 32.63
CA GLN A 15 4.33 -6.84 31.69
C GLN A 15 5.86 -6.90 31.76
N ARG A 16 6.43 -7.20 32.94
CA ARG A 16 7.88 -7.32 33.12
C ARG A 16 8.46 -8.46 32.30
N GLU A 17 7.84 -9.64 32.31
CA GLU A 17 8.36 -10.82 31.60
C GLU A 17 8.50 -10.59 30.07
N PRO A 18 7.48 -10.08 29.34
CA PRO A 18 7.61 -9.70 27.93
C PRO A 18 8.64 -8.60 27.70
N HIS A 19 8.72 -7.61 28.59
CA HIS A 19 9.72 -6.54 28.46
C HIS A 19 11.16 -7.07 28.59
N THR A 20 11.40 -8.06 29.47
CA THR A 20 12.70 -8.76 29.56
C THR A 20 13.04 -9.47 28.25
N ALA A 21 12.03 -9.94 27.51
CA ALA A 21 12.16 -10.51 26.17
C ALA A 21 12.10 -9.48 25.02
N ASN A 22 12.15 -8.16 25.31
CA ASN A 22 12.05 -7.07 24.33
C ASN A 22 10.72 -7.04 23.53
N ILE A 23 9.65 -7.58 24.11
CA ILE A 23 8.29 -7.58 23.54
C ILE A 23 7.51 -6.43 24.16
N HIS A 24 6.93 -5.57 23.33
CA HIS A 24 6.15 -4.43 23.82
C HIS A 24 4.87 -4.23 23.01
N GLY A 25 3.89 -3.56 23.63
CA GLY A 25 2.71 -3.05 22.92
C GLY A 25 3.14 -2.01 21.86
N ARG A 26 2.76 -2.26 20.61
CA ARG A 26 3.00 -1.38 19.46
C ARG A 26 1.72 -1.28 18.64
N VAL A 27 1.51 -0.16 17.96
CA VAL A 27 0.41 -0.05 16.99
C VAL A 27 0.68 -1.04 15.85
N ALA A 28 -0.32 -1.85 15.52
CA ALA A 28 -0.24 -2.79 14.42
C ALA A 28 -0.09 -2.04 13.09
N ILE A 29 0.74 -2.57 12.18
CA ILE A 29 0.92 -1.95 10.87
C ILE A 29 -0.20 -2.47 9.95
N GLY A 30 -0.90 -1.56 9.28
CA GLY A 30 -1.85 -1.93 8.24
C GLY A 30 -1.11 -2.41 6.99
N LYS A 31 -1.26 -3.68 6.63
CA LYS A 31 -0.74 -4.27 5.39
C LYS A 31 -1.75 -5.30 4.88
N PRO A 32 -1.87 -5.48 3.57
CA PRO A 32 -2.71 -6.54 3.05
C PRO A 32 -2.16 -7.90 3.48
N LEU A 33 -3.07 -8.82 3.78
CA LEU A 33 -2.71 -10.19 4.10
C LEU A 33 -2.25 -10.92 2.84
N VAL A 34 -0.95 -11.24 2.75
CA VAL A 34 -0.37 -11.96 1.62
C VAL A 34 -0.43 -13.47 1.86
N SER A 35 -1.28 -14.17 1.10
CA SER A 35 -1.31 -15.64 1.11
C SER A 35 -0.02 -16.25 0.52
N GLY A 36 0.34 -17.48 0.87
CA GLY A 36 1.52 -18.16 0.30
C GLY A 36 1.50 -18.25 -1.23
N ARG A 37 0.31 -18.41 -1.83
CA ARG A 37 0.12 -18.37 -3.29
C ARG A 37 0.42 -16.99 -3.88
N ASN A 38 0.00 -15.93 -3.19
CA ASN A 38 0.25 -14.55 -3.63
C ASN A 38 1.72 -14.16 -3.41
N ALA A 39 2.36 -14.64 -2.35
CA ALA A 39 3.79 -14.46 -2.13
C ALA A 39 4.63 -15.07 -3.27
N ALA A 40 4.28 -16.27 -3.74
CA ALA A 40 4.95 -16.87 -4.89
C ALA A 40 4.80 -16.04 -6.18
N LYS A 41 3.59 -15.52 -6.45
CA LYS A 41 3.34 -14.61 -7.58
C LYS A 41 4.13 -13.31 -7.48
N ARG A 42 4.17 -12.71 -6.28
CA ARG A 42 4.97 -11.51 -5.97
C ARG A 42 6.46 -11.74 -6.24
N LEU A 43 6.99 -12.84 -5.74
CA LEU A 43 8.39 -13.21 -5.92
C LEU A 43 8.75 -13.43 -7.39
N GLN A 44 7.90 -14.15 -8.14
CA GLN A 44 8.13 -14.39 -9.56
C GLN A 44 8.16 -13.08 -10.34
N ARG A 45 7.18 -12.21 -10.10
CA ARG A 45 7.10 -10.91 -10.76
C ARG A 45 8.34 -10.04 -10.54
N CYS A 46 8.83 -9.96 -9.29
CA CYS A 46 10.04 -9.20 -8.99
C CYS A 46 11.28 -9.77 -9.68
N ARG A 47 11.32 -11.08 -9.93
CA ARG A 47 12.40 -11.72 -10.71
C ARG A 47 12.29 -11.42 -12.20
N ASP A 48 11.08 -11.46 -12.75
CA ASP A 48 10.83 -11.19 -14.17
C ASP A 48 11.24 -9.77 -14.57
N HIS A 49 11.06 -8.80 -13.66
CA HIS A 49 11.35 -7.38 -13.91
C HIS A 49 12.65 -6.90 -13.24
N LEU A 50 13.50 -7.82 -12.76
CA LEU A 50 14.76 -7.48 -12.08
C LEU A 50 15.73 -6.72 -13.00
N ASN A 51 15.69 -7.03 -14.30
CA ASN A 51 16.58 -6.46 -15.31
C ASN A 51 16.00 -5.21 -15.98
N TRP A 52 14.82 -4.74 -15.56
CA TRP A 52 14.25 -3.52 -16.12
C TRP A 52 15.06 -2.30 -15.71
N THR A 53 15.33 -1.45 -16.69
CA THR A 53 16.02 -0.17 -16.50
C THR A 53 15.07 0.88 -15.92
N GLN A 54 15.65 1.93 -15.34
CA GLN A 54 14.89 3.08 -14.85
C GLN A 54 13.97 3.70 -15.92
N LEU A 55 14.47 3.83 -17.17
CA LEU A 55 13.68 4.40 -18.27
C LEU A 55 12.45 3.55 -18.60
N GLN A 56 12.55 2.22 -18.48
CA GLN A 56 11.40 1.33 -18.67
C GLN A 56 10.38 1.53 -17.55
N TRP A 57 10.84 1.71 -16.30
CA TRP A 57 9.94 2.02 -15.19
C TRP A 57 9.25 3.38 -15.36
N GLU A 58 9.92 4.39 -15.87
CA GLU A 58 9.36 5.73 -16.13
C GLU A 58 8.30 5.75 -17.25
N GLN A 59 8.24 4.69 -18.07
CA GLN A 59 7.18 4.49 -19.06
C GLN A 59 5.91 3.86 -18.48
N VAL A 60 5.96 3.40 -17.23
CA VAL A 60 4.80 2.79 -16.55
C VAL A 60 3.91 3.89 -15.97
N ASN A 61 2.65 3.91 -16.39
CA ASN A 61 1.59 4.71 -15.80
C ASN A 61 0.97 3.95 -14.62
N TRP A 62 1.30 4.40 -13.41
CA TRP A 62 0.80 3.85 -12.16
C TRP A 62 -0.59 4.39 -11.84
N SER A 63 -1.52 3.50 -11.50
CA SER A 63 -2.89 3.87 -11.11
C SER A 63 -3.36 3.06 -9.90
N ASP A 64 -4.25 3.66 -9.11
CA ASP A 64 -4.94 3.06 -7.96
C ASP A 64 -6.03 4.02 -7.47
N GLU A 65 -7.01 3.50 -6.74
CA GLU A 65 -8.01 4.30 -6.04
C GLU A 65 -7.67 4.46 -4.54
N SER A 66 -7.88 5.69 -4.03
CA SER A 66 -7.76 5.98 -2.60
C SER A 66 -8.96 6.77 -2.08
N SER A 67 -9.36 6.45 -0.85
CA SER A 67 -10.49 7.07 -0.18
C SER A 67 -10.03 8.11 0.84
N TYR A 68 -10.57 9.32 0.76
CA TYR A 68 -10.34 10.39 1.73
C TYR A 68 -11.60 10.65 2.56
N THR A 69 -11.45 10.96 3.83
CA THR A 69 -12.58 11.24 4.73
C THR A 69 -12.49 12.67 5.29
N VAL A 70 -13.64 13.35 5.35
CA VAL A 70 -13.75 14.70 5.95
C VAL A 70 -13.50 14.64 7.46
N PHE A 71 -13.96 13.59 8.11
CA PHE A 71 -13.77 13.34 9.54
C PHE A 71 -13.00 12.02 9.73
N GLN A 72 -11.76 12.10 10.18
CA GLN A 72 -10.96 10.89 10.43
C GLN A 72 -11.47 10.13 11.65
N THR A 73 -11.62 8.81 11.53
CA THR A 73 -11.86 7.92 12.68
C THR A 73 -10.53 7.31 13.14
N THR A 74 -10.09 7.64 14.35
CA THR A 74 -8.82 7.14 14.91
C THR A 74 -9.00 5.77 15.58
N GLY A 75 -9.22 4.72 14.81
CA GLY A 75 -9.25 3.33 15.32
C GLY A 75 -7.85 2.70 15.38
N ARG A 76 -7.07 2.99 16.43
CA ARG A 76 -5.74 2.35 16.61
C ARG A 76 -5.87 0.94 17.20
N VAL A 77 -5.31 -0.06 16.54
CA VAL A 77 -5.19 -1.43 17.05
C VAL A 77 -3.76 -1.65 17.58
N PHE A 78 -3.63 -2.22 18.78
CA PHE A 78 -2.33 -2.52 19.40
C PHE A 78 -2.05 -4.03 19.36
N VAL A 79 -0.80 -4.40 19.05
CA VAL A 79 -0.26 -5.77 19.08
C VAL A 79 0.99 -5.82 19.95
N TRP A 80 1.23 -6.95 20.61
CA TRP A 80 2.46 -7.18 21.38
C TRP A 80 3.46 -7.93 20.50
N ARG A 81 4.63 -7.32 20.25
CA ARG A 81 5.66 -7.87 19.36
C ARG A 81 7.04 -7.32 19.69
N THR A 82 8.08 -7.98 19.19
CA THR A 82 9.45 -7.42 19.14
C THR A 82 9.59 -6.41 17.99
N PRO A 83 10.63 -5.55 17.98
CA PRO A 83 10.85 -4.61 16.87
C PRO A 83 11.07 -5.28 15.50
N THR A 84 11.63 -6.49 15.47
CA THR A 84 11.93 -7.24 14.24
C THR A 84 10.70 -7.91 13.61
N GLU A 85 9.65 -8.14 14.39
CA GLU A 85 8.41 -8.81 13.94
C GLU A 85 7.39 -7.83 13.35
N ALA A 86 7.80 -6.58 13.08
CA ALA A 86 6.89 -5.53 12.68
C ALA A 86 6.07 -5.83 11.41
N PHE A 87 6.62 -6.67 10.52
CA PHE A 87 6.00 -7.07 9.26
C PHE A 87 5.60 -8.55 9.22
N HIS A 88 5.65 -9.25 10.37
CA HIS A 88 5.14 -10.61 10.46
C HIS A 88 3.62 -10.61 10.28
N VAL A 89 3.06 -11.58 9.54
CA VAL A 89 1.64 -11.61 9.14
C VAL A 89 0.69 -11.49 10.35
N ASP A 90 1.01 -12.14 11.47
CA ASP A 90 0.20 -12.10 12.70
C ASP A 90 0.24 -10.74 13.43
N CYS A 91 1.17 -9.87 13.07
CA CYS A 91 1.34 -8.54 13.66
C CYS A 91 0.73 -7.42 12.81
N LEU A 92 0.01 -7.77 11.74
CA LEU A 92 -0.59 -6.85 10.78
C LEU A 92 -2.09 -6.73 11.01
N VAL A 93 -2.64 -5.57 10.70
CA VAL A 93 -4.09 -5.39 10.56
C VAL A 93 -4.43 -5.48 9.08
N PRO A 94 -5.28 -6.44 8.66
CA PRO A 94 -5.69 -6.55 7.27
C PRO A 94 -6.42 -5.28 6.82
N THR A 95 -5.99 -4.73 5.70
CA THR A 95 -6.66 -3.61 5.03
C THR A 95 -7.47 -4.13 3.85
N VAL A 96 -8.75 -3.76 3.76
CA VAL A 96 -9.62 -4.03 2.61
C VAL A 96 -10.05 -2.69 2.03
N LYS A 97 -9.78 -2.44 0.74
CA LYS A 97 -10.31 -1.30 0.00
C LYS A 97 -11.56 -1.74 -0.78
N HIS A 98 -12.52 -0.83 -0.97
CA HIS A 98 -13.64 -0.95 -1.91
C HIS A 98 -13.76 0.41 -2.59
N MET A 99 -13.70 0.48 -3.93
CA MET A 99 -14.16 1.64 -4.70
C MET A 99 -14.19 1.36 -6.22
N GLU A 100 -15.01 2.15 -6.91
CA GLU A 100 -15.13 2.24 -8.38
C GLU A 100 -14.30 3.45 -8.88
N GLY A 101 -13.57 3.27 -9.99
CA GLY A 101 -12.71 4.30 -10.59
C GLY A 101 -12.89 4.43 -12.10
N VAL A 102 -12.52 5.59 -12.64
CA VAL A 102 -12.47 5.89 -14.10
C VAL A 102 -11.03 6.16 -14.49
N LEU A 103 -10.60 5.57 -15.61
CA LEU A 103 -9.24 5.66 -16.16
C LEU A 103 -9.15 6.69 -17.29
N LEU A 104 -8.07 7.47 -17.31
CA LEU A 104 -7.72 8.40 -18.38
C LEU A 104 -6.30 8.10 -18.89
N PHE A 105 -6.16 7.93 -20.21
CA PHE A 105 -4.89 7.61 -20.85
C PHE A 105 -4.35 8.82 -21.63
N PRO A 106 -3.14 9.34 -21.34
CA PRO A 106 -2.44 10.25 -22.24
C PRO A 106 -1.83 9.46 -23.41
N GLY A 107 -2.11 9.92 -24.64
CA GLY A 107 -1.91 9.21 -25.92
C GLY A 107 -0.47 8.99 -26.41
N GLU A 108 0.38 8.38 -25.59
CA GLU A 108 1.61 7.73 -26.03
C GLU A 108 1.59 6.29 -25.53
N ARG A 109 2.18 5.37 -26.30
CA ARG A 109 2.26 3.94 -25.97
C ARG A 109 3.01 3.75 -24.65
N ARG A 110 2.26 3.66 -23.57
CA ARG A 110 2.75 3.60 -22.18
C ARG A 110 2.23 2.33 -21.54
N VAL A 111 3.03 1.78 -20.65
CA VAL A 111 2.68 0.55 -19.93
C VAL A 111 1.70 0.93 -18.82
N PHE A 112 0.48 0.41 -18.86
CA PHE A 112 -0.56 0.71 -17.89
C PHE A 112 -0.57 -0.29 -16.74
N GLN A 113 -0.65 0.20 -15.50
CA GLN A 113 -0.71 -0.64 -14.31
C GLN A 113 -2.00 -0.40 -13.52
N ASP A 114 -2.69 -1.50 -13.17
CA ASP A 114 -3.81 -1.56 -12.21
C ASP A 114 -3.61 -2.71 -11.19
N ASP A 115 -4.51 -2.85 -10.20
CA ASP A 115 -4.34 -3.74 -9.05
C ASP A 115 -5.04 -5.13 -9.16
N ASN A 116 -5.53 -5.51 -10.34
CA ASN A 116 -6.37 -6.71 -10.55
C ASN A 116 -7.63 -6.79 -9.65
N ALA A 117 -8.16 -5.67 -9.14
CA ALA A 117 -9.47 -5.69 -8.49
C ALA A 117 -10.57 -6.22 -9.44
N PRO A 118 -11.69 -6.76 -8.91
CA PRO A 118 -12.74 -7.36 -9.74
C PRO A 118 -13.24 -6.46 -10.87
N VAL A 119 -13.28 -5.14 -10.67
CA VAL A 119 -13.68 -4.16 -11.68
C VAL A 119 -12.69 -4.10 -12.85
N HIS A 120 -11.37 -4.14 -12.61
CA HIS A 120 -10.33 -4.14 -13.64
C HIS A 120 -10.21 -5.50 -14.36
N THR A 121 -10.62 -6.58 -13.69
CA THR A 121 -10.67 -7.94 -14.29
C THR A 121 -12.01 -8.27 -14.96
N SER A 122 -12.94 -7.31 -14.99
CA SER A 122 -14.25 -7.52 -15.59
C SER A 122 -14.15 -7.76 -17.09
N ARG A 123 -15.11 -8.51 -17.65
CA ARG A 123 -15.10 -8.87 -19.07
C ARG A 123 -15.04 -7.64 -19.98
N CYS A 124 -15.77 -6.57 -19.66
CA CYS A 124 -15.76 -5.35 -20.47
C CYS A 124 -14.38 -4.69 -20.49
N VAL A 125 -13.69 -4.60 -19.34
CA VAL A 125 -12.34 -4.03 -19.27
C VAL A 125 -11.34 -4.92 -20.04
N GLN A 126 -11.41 -6.23 -19.86
CA GLN A 126 -10.54 -7.17 -20.57
C GLN A 126 -10.77 -7.14 -22.10
N THR A 127 -12.02 -7.01 -22.55
CA THR A 127 -12.34 -6.83 -23.97
C THR A 127 -11.76 -5.52 -24.49
N TRP A 128 -11.93 -4.40 -23.77
CA TRP A 128 -11.38 -3.12 -24.19
C TRP A 128 -9.85 -3.15 -24.27
N LEU A 129 -9.16 -3.73 -23.28
CA LEU A 129 -7.70 -3.89 -23.29
C LEU A 129 -7.23 -4.74 -24.47
N HIS A 130 -7.99 -5.78 -24.86
CA HIS A 130 -7.67 -6.59 -26.02
C HIS A 130 -7.90 -5.85 -27.34
N GLU A 131 -8.94 -5.02 -27.43
CA GLU A 131 -9.25 -4.21 -28.60
C GLU A 131 -8.22 -3.07 -28.82
N HIS A 132 -7.47 -2.69 -27.79
CA HIS A 132 -6.49 -1.59 -27.82
C HIS A 132 -5.07 -2.07 -27.45
N ASP A 133 -4.73 -3.34 -27.73
CA ASP A 133 -3.43 -3.93 -27.37
C ASP A 133 -2.24 -3.35 -28.16
N ASP A 134 -2.52 -2.69 -29.27
CA ASP A 134 -1.58 -1.92 -30.09
C ASP A 134 -1.29 -0.54 -29.48
N GLU A 135 -2.24 0.03 -28.75
CA GLU A 135 -2.16 1.35 -28.11
C GLU A 135 -1.68 1.30 -26.66
N VAL A 136 -2.13 0.31 -25.87
CA VAL A 136 -1.88 0.21 -24.43
C VAL A 136 -1.31 -1.16 -24.07
N GLU A 137 -0.11 -1.17 -23.49
CA GLU A 137 0.48 -2.38 -22.92
C GLU A 137 0.04 -2.53 -21.46
N HIS A 138 -0.70 -3.59 -21.13
CA HIS A 138 -1.13 -3.85 -19.75
C HIS A 138 -0.03 -4.57 -18.95
N LEU A 139 0.43 -3.94 -17.86
CA LEU A 139 1.41 -4.53 -16.96
C LEU A 139 0.76 -5.61 -16.10
N THR A 140 1.19 -6.85 -16.28
CA THR A 140 0.69 -7.95 -15.45
C THR A 140 1.09 -7.73 -13.99
N TRP A 141 0.10 -7.51 -13.12
CA TRP A 141 0.32 -7.19 -11.71
C TRP A 141 0.13 -8.42 -10.79
N CYS A 142 0.83 -8.45 -9.65
CA CYS A 142 0.61 -9.46 -8.62
C CYS A 142 -0.43 -8.95 -7.59
N PRO A 143 -1.47 -9.72 -7.27
CA PRO A 143 -2.51 -9.26 -6.34
C PRO A 143 -1.92 -8.94 -4.96
N GLN A 144 -2.56 -8.00 -4.24
CA GLN A 144 -2.20 -7.61 -2.88
C GLN A 144 -0.75 -7.09 -2.76
N SER A 145 -0.35 -6.20 -3.66
CA SER A 145 1.02 -5.65 -3.68
C SER A 145 1.11 -4.13 -3.68
N PRO A 146 0.47 -3.46 -2.69
CA PRO A 146 0.53 -2.01 -2.58
C PRO A 146 1.95 -1.50 -2.30
N ASP A 147 2.80 -2.32 -1.68
CA ASP A 147 4.20 -2.00 -1.41
C ASP A 147 5.07 -1.87 -2.68
N LEU A 148 4.62 -2.48 -3.79
CA LEU A 148 5.20 -2.31 -5.12
C LEU A 148 4.53 -1.19 -5.93
N ASN A 149 3.33 -0.74 -5.57
CA ASN A 149 2.62 0.32 -6.27
C ASN A 149 3.09 1.69 -5.77
N ILE A 150 3.81 2.44 -6.62
CA ILE A 150 4.43 3.69 -6.20
C ILE A 150 3.43 4.84 -5.98
N ILE A 151 2.16 4.68 -6.40
CA ILE A 151 1.11 5.67 -6.13
C ILE A 151 0.66 5.65 -4.66
N GLU A 152 0.85 4.56 -3.92
CA GLU A 152 0.43 4.46 -2.51
C GLU A 152 1.15 5.49 -1.61
N PRO A 153 2.48 5.68 -1.72
CA PRO A 153 3.17 6.81 -1.09
C PRO A 153 2.65 8.20 -1.52
N LEU A 154 2.20 8.36 -2.76
CA LEU A 154 1.64 9.61 -3.28
C LEU A 154 0.32 9.95 -2.56
N TRP A 155 -0.52 8.94 -2.36
CA TRP A 155 -1.74 9.07 -1.54
C TRP A 155 -1.41 9.42 -0.10
N GLY A 156 -0.42 8.78 0.51
CA GLY A 156 0.03 9.13 1.86
C GLY A 156 0.57 10.57 1.98
N TYR A 157 1.25 11.07 0.94
CA TYR A 157 1.69 12.47 0.86
C TYR A 157 0.49 13.42 0.84
N LEU A 158 -0.50 13.16 -0.01
CA LEU A 158 -1.71 13.99 -0.12
C LEU A 158 -2.54 13.96 1.15
N GLU A 159 -2.73 12.78 1.75
CA GLU A 159 -3.44 12.65 3.02
C GLU A 159 -2.76 13.49 4.10
N ASN A 160 -1.43 13.46 4.16
CA ASN A 160 -0.69 14.30 5.10
C ASN A 160 -0.91 15.80 4.84
N LYS A 161 -0.92 16.24 3.58
CA LYS A 161 -1.17 17.64 3.21
C LYS A 161 -2.58 18.09 3.60
N VAL A 162 -3.58 17.28 3.32
CA VAL A 162 -4.97 17.52 3.75
C VAL A 162 -5.06 17.58 5.27
N ARG A 163 -4.41 16.64 5.98
CA ARG A 163 -4.44 16.55 7.45
C ARG A 163 -3.84 17.76 8.14
N VAL A 164 -2.78 18.36 7.60
CA VAL A 164 -2.13 19.54 8.19
C VAL A 164 -2.70 20.86 7.66
N ARG A 165 -3.69 20.82 6.76
CA ARG A 165 -4.32 22.02 6.20
C ARG A 165 -5.06 22.79 7.29
N PHE A 166 -4.90 24.11 7.27
CA PHE A 166 -5.67 25.01 8.12
C PHE A 166 -6.32 26.12 7.27
N PRO A 167 -7.64 26.36 7.42
CA PRO A 167 -8.59 25.53 8.18
C PRO A 167 -8.76 24.13 7.55
N PRO A 168 -9.16 23.10 8.32
CA PRO A 168 -9.43 21.78 7.76
C PRO A 168 -10.72 21.80 6.92
N PRO A 169 -10.81 20.98 5.85
CA PRO A 169 -12.01 20.88 5.04
C PRO A 169 -13.17 20.32 5.87
N ARG A 170 -14.36 20.90 5.73
CA ARG A 170 -15.57 20.54 6.49
C ARG A 170 -16.66 19.93 5.61
N THR A 171 -16.52 20.05 4.30
CA THR A 171 -17.45 19.54 3.31
C THR A 171 -16.71 18.68 2.28
N LEU A 172 -17.44 17.83 1.56
CA LEU A 172 -16.87 17.04 0.46
C LEU A 172 -16.29 17.96 -0.64
N PHE A 173 -16.98 19.05 -0.95
CA PHE A 173 -16.52 20.03 -1.95
C PHE A 173 -15.22 20.72 -1.54
N GLU A 174 -15.11 21.12 -0.27
CA GLU A 174 -13.85 21.67 0.27
C GLU A 174 -12.73 20.63 0.23
N LEU A 175 -13.02 19.37 0.56
CA LEU A 175 -12.04 18.29 0.52
C LEU A 175 -11.54 18.05 -0.91
N GLU A 176 -12.45 17.96 -1.89
CA GLU A 176 -12.12 17.84 -3.32
C GLU A 176 -11.26 19.01 -3.79
N THR A 177 -11.63 20.24 -3.43
CA THR A 177 -10.86 21.44 -3.78
C THR A 177 -9.45 21.38 -3.20
N VAL A 178 -9.31 21.04 -1.91
CA VAL A 178 -8.00 20.92 -1.26
C VAL A 178 -7.16 19.81 -1.89
N LEU A 179 -7.76 18.66 -2.24
CA LEU A 179 -7.06 17.57 -2.92
C LEU A 179 -6.52 18.03 -4.28
N HIS A 180 -7.33 18.73 -5.10
CA HIS A 180 -6.87 19.30 -6.36
C HIS A 180 -5.75 20.32 -6.17
N GLU A 181 -5.88 21.24 -5.20
CA GLU A 181 -4.85 22.23 -4.89
C GLU A 181 -3.52 21.59 -4.48
N GLU A 182 -3.55 20.55 -3.65
CA GLU A 182 -2.34 19.87 -3.19
C GLU A 182 -1.76 18.93 -4.24
N TRP A 183 -2.60 18.35 -5.10
CA TRP A 183 -2.18 17.52 -6.24
C TRP A 183 -1.30 18.30 -7.22
N VAL A 184 -1.73 19.50 -7.62
CA VAL A 184 -0.94 20.32 -8.56
C VAL A 184 0.37 20.86 -7.96
N LYS A 185 0.52 20.82 -6.63
CA LYS A 185 1.72 21.23 -5.91
C LYS A 185 2.70 20.08 -5.67
N ILE A 186 2.38 18.86 -6.09
CA ILE A 186 3.29 17.72 -5.90
C ILE A 186 4.59 17.98 -6.66
N PRO A 187 5.74 18.01 -5.97
CA PRO A 187 7.02 18.26 -6.63
C PRO A 187 7.38 17.11 -7.58
N MET A 188 7.82 17.42 -8.79
CA MET A 188 8.18 16.39 -9.78
C MET A 188 9.35 15.52 -9.30
N ASN A 189 10.27 16.07 -8.51
CA ASN A 189 11.36 15.30 -7.90
C ASN A 189 10.83 14.24 -6.91
N PHE A 190 9.74 14.51 -6.19
CA PHE A 190 9.10 13.49 -5.34
C PHE A 190 8.58 12.33 -6.19
N VAL A 191 7.96 12.60 -7.33
CA VAL A 191 7.50 11.58 -8.27
C VAL A 191 8.69 10.79 -8.84
N GLN A 192 9.77 11.46 -9.23
CA GLN A 192 10.99 10.79 -9.73
C GLN A 192 11.61 9.87 -8.67
N ASP A 193 11.70 10.32 -7.41
CA ASP A 193 12.19 9.51 -6.29
C ASP A 193 11.35 8.25 -6.07
N LEU A 194 10.05 8.31 -6.35
CA LEU A 194 9.17 7.15 -6.32
C LEU A 194 9.53 6.13 -7.41
N TYR A 195 9.76 6.57 -8.66
CA TYR A 195 10.26 5.67 -9.71
C TYR A 195 11.62 5.07 -9.35
N PHE A 196 12.58 5.88 -8.88
CA PHE A 196 13.90 5.39 -8.42
C PHE A 196 13.82 4.41 -7.23
N SER A 197 12.70 4.39 -6.51
CA SER A 197 12.50 3.45 -5.40
C SER A 197 12.10 2.04 -5.83
N ILE A 198 11.61 1.84 -7.07
CA ILE A 198 11.06 0.56 -7.54
C ILE A 198 12.07 -0.60 -7.41
N PRO A 199 13.34 -0.49 -7.85
CA PRO A 199 14.31 -1.58 -7.71
C PRO A 199 14.51 -2.01 -6.25
N ARG A 200 14.59 -1.06 -5.32
CA ARG A 200 14.75 -1.33 -3.88
C ARG A 200 13.50 -1.99 -3.28
N ARG A 201 12.29 -1.59 -3.72
CA ARG A 201 11.03 -2.23 -3.33
C ARG A 201 10.98 -3.69 -3.78
N MET A 202 11.35 -3.96 -5.04
CA MET A 202 11.41 -5.31 -5.58
C MET A 202 12.42 -6.19 -4.85
N GLU A 203 13.61 -5.65 -4.54
CA GLU A 203 14.60 -6.35 -3.73
C GLU A 203 14.07 -6.70 -2.34
N ALA A 204 13.38 -5.77 -1.67
CA ALA A 204 12.76 -6.03 -0.38
C ALA A 204 11.72 -7.17 -0.45
N VAL A 205 10.92 -7.25 -1.53
CA VAL A 205 9.98 -8.37 -1.74
C VAL A 205 10.73 -9.68 -1.96
N ILE A 206 11.83 -9.68 -2.70
CA ILE A 206 12.65 -10.87 -2.93
C ILE A 206 13.25 -11.37 -1.61
N GLN A 207 13.81 -10.46 -0.80
CA GLN A 207 14.37 -10.80 0.52
C GLN A 207 13.29 -11.32 1.48
N ALA A 208 12.08 -10.75 1.41
CA ALA A 208 10.91 -11.23 2.16
C ALA A 208 10.29 -12.52 1.57
N LYS A 209 10.89 -13.12 0.52
CA LYS A 209 10.37 -14.31 -0.18
C LYS A 209 8.91 -14.13 -0.66
N GLY A 210 8.57 -12.93 -1.11
CA GLY A 210 7.22 -12.56 -1.52
C GLY A 210 6.32 -12.06 -0.40
N GLY A 211 6.79 -12.03 0.84
CA GLY A 211 6.04 -11.50 1.99
C GLY A 211 5.86 -9.97 1.97
N PRO A 212 5.19 -9.42 3.00
CA PRO A 212 5.05 -7.97 3.18
C PRO A 212 6.40 -7.28 3.38
N THR A 213 6.52 -6.06 2.87
CA THR A 213 7.74 -5.24 3.01
C THR A 213 7.47 -3.94 3.77
N PRO A 214 8.52 -3.18 4.15
CA PRO A 214 8.36 -1.88 4.79
C PRO A 214 7.66 -0.82 3.94
N TYR A 215 7.67 -0.99 2.60
CA TYR A 215 7.18 -0.04 1.61
C TYR A 215 5.67 0.03 1.48
#